data_AF-A0A2D7F4N2-F1
#
_entry.id   AF-A0A2D7F4N2-F1
#
_cell.length_a   1.000
_cell.length_b   1.000
_cell.length_c   1.000
_cell.angle_alpha   90.00
_cell.angle_beta   90.00
_cell.angle_gamma   90.00
#
_symmetry.space_group_name_H-M   'P 1'
#
loop_
_entity.id
_entity.type
_entity.pdbx_description
1 polymer ?
#
loop_
_entity_poly.entity_id
_entity_poly.type
_entity_poly.pdbx_seq_one_letter_code
_entity_poly.pdbx_strand_id
1 'polypeptide(L)' 'MNLSKDILLLQGPVGPFFDKLQVSLLERRLNCTRVLFNSGDRLFCRKKKNVINFEGNLEDWKEWFNNYLKL' A
#
# COMPACT_ATOMS: atom_id res chain seq x y z
N MET A 1 -11.76 22.14 4.41
CA MET A 1 -11.52 20.69 4.25
C MET A 1 -10.16 20.38 4.82
N ASN A 2 -10.08 19.62 5.92
CA ASN A 2 -8.81 19.06 6.37
C ASN A 2 -8.48 17.92 5.40
N LEU A 3 -7.48 18.10 4.52
CA LEU A 3 -6.95 16.97 3.77
C LEU A 3 -6.19 16.09 4.79
N SER A 4 -6.79 14.97 5.20
CA SER A 4 -6.01 13.90 5.82
C SER A 4 -4.96 13.48 4.80
N LYS A 5 -3.68 13.53 5.18
CA LYS A 5 -2.56 13.13 4.30
C LYS A 5 -2.39 11.61 4.34
N ASP A 6 -3.44 10.90 3.95
CA ASP A 6 -3.42 9.45 3.84
C ASP A 6 -2.77 9.06 2.51
N ILE A 7 -1.62 8.38 2.58
CA ILE A 7 -0.84 7.96 1.42
C ILE A 7 -1.12 6.48 1.16
N LEU A 8 -1.51 6.16 -0.07
CA LEU A 8 -1.64 4.79 -0.53
C LEU A 8 -0.49 4.46 -1.49
N LEU A 9 0.35 3.49 -1.11
CA LEU A 9 1.39 2.94 -1.98
C LEU A 9 0.86 1.74 -2.74
N LEU A 10 0.85 1.84 -4.06
CA LEU A 10 0.57 0.72 -4.96
C LEU A 10 1.92 0.09 -5.32
N GLN A 11 2.31 -0.98 -4.63
CA GLN A 11 3.64 -1.52 -4.81
C GLN A 11 3.78 -2.25 -6.14
N GLY A 12 4.61 -1.68 -7.03
CA GLY A 12 5.11 -2.35 -8.23
C GLY A 12 6.33 -3.24 -7.95
N PRO A 13 7.45 -3.10 -8.70
CA PRO A 13 8.51 -4.11 -8.75
C PRO A 13 9.09 -4.46 -7.38
N VAL A 14 9.40 -5.75 -7.24
CA VAL A 14 9.92 -6.36 -6.02
C VAL A 14 11.26 -5.74 -5.64
N GLY A 15 11.38 -5.28 -4.39
CA GLY A 15 12.63 -4.74 -3.86
C GLY A 15 12.47 -3.89 -2.60
N PRO A 16 13.59 -3.38 -2.03
CA PRO A 16 13.60 -2.70 -0.74
C PRO A 16 13.07 -1.24 -0.80
N PHE A 17 12.81 -0.70 -1.99
CA PHE A 17 12.45 0.71 -2.16
C PHE A 17 11.16 1.08 -1.40
N PHE A 18 10.07 0.34 -1.63
CA PHE A 18 8.78 0.63 -1.03
C PHE A 18 8.77 0.42 0.49
N ASP A 19 9.57 -0.50 1.00
CA ASP A 19 9.76 -0.67 2.44
C ASP A 19 10.43 0.56 3.07
N LYS A 20 11.53 1.02 2.46
CA LYS A 20 12.22 2.25 2.88
C LYS A 20 11.32 3.47 2.78
N LEU A 21 10.53 3.58 1.71
CA LEU A 21 9.58 4.66 1.51
C LEU A 21 8.48 4.64 2.57
N GLN A 22 7.84 3.50 2.82
CA GLN A 22 6.79 3.36 3.84
C GLN A 22 7.32 3.72 5.23
N VAL A 23 8.53 3.24 5.58
CA VAL A 23 9.18 3.57 6.86
C VAL A 23 9.39 5.08 6.99
N SER A 24 9.95 5.73 5.97
CA SER A 24 10.22 7.17 5.93
C SER A 24 8.96 8.04 6.07
N LEU A 25 7.84 7.60 5.50
CA LEU A 25 6.54 8.27 5.63
C LEU A 25 5.96 8.13 7.05
N LEU A 26 6.00 6.92 7.61
CA LEU A 26 5.50 6.66 8.97
C LEU A 26 6.31 7.42 10.03
N GLU A 27 7.64 7.53 9.86
CA GLU A 27 8.51 8.32 10.75
C GLU A 27 8.16 9.81 10.75
N ARG A 28 7.61 10.32 9.64
CA ARG A 28 7.10 11.69 9.53
C ARG A 28 5.67 11.85 10.05
N ARG A 29 5.13 10.83 10.73
CA ARG A 29 3.75 10.79 11.26
C ARG A 29 2.69 10.94 10.17
N LEU A 30 3.01 10.55 8.93
CA LEU A 30 2.03 10.44 7.86
C LEU A 30 1.37 9.06 7.94
N ASN A 31 0.07 9.02 7.66
CA ASN A 31 -0.64 7.76 7.51
C ASN A 31 -0.28 7.17 6.15
N CYS A 32 0.27 5.97 6.15
CA CYS A 32 0.64 5.28 4.92
C CYS A 32 0.15 3.84 4.94
N THR A 33 -0.65 3.49 3.94
CA THR A 33 -1.09 2.13 3.63
C THR A 33 -0.38 1.65 2.37
N ARG A 34 0.03 0.39 2.33
CA ARG A 34 0.68 -0.22 1.18
C ARG A 34 -0.11 -1.43 0.68
N VAL A 35 -0.41 -1.47 -0.61
CA VAL A 35 -1.01 -2.61 -1.29
C VAL A 35 0.10 -3.43 -1.95
N LEU A 36 0.12 -4.73 -1.68
CA LEU A 36 1.00 -5.71 -2.32
C LEU A 36 0.20 -6.47 -3.38
N PHE A 37 0.73 -6.55 -4.59
CA PHE A 37 0.06 -7.21 -5.72
C PHE A 37 0.60 -8.61 -6.00
N ASN A 38 1.77 -8.96 -5.46
CA ASN A 38 2.35 -10.28 -5.68
C ASN A 38 3.05 -10.83 -4.43
N SER A 39 3.30 -12.15 -4.44
CA SER A 39 3.99 -12.85 -3.35
C SER A 39 5.44 -12.38 -3.13
N GLY A 40 6.12 -11.92 -4.18
CA GLY A 40 7.49 -11.40 -4.09
C GLY A 40 7.59 -10.10 -3.29
N ASP A 41 6.56 -9.25 -3.34
CA ASP A 41 6.52 -8.00 -2.58
C ASP A 41 6.58 -8.26 -1.06
N ARG A 42 5.99 -9.38 -0.61
CA ARG A 42 6.00 -9.78 0.80
C ARG A 42 7.40 -10.05 1.33
N LEU A 43 8.31 -10.55 0.49
CA LEU A 43 9.70 -10.83 0.90
C LEU A 43 10.45 -9.56 1.33
N PHE A 44 10.06 -8.41 0.78
CA PHE A 44 10.65 -7.11 1.09
C PHE A 44 9.76 -6.25 1.99
N CYS A 45 8.77 -6.85 2.67
CA CYS A 45 7.87 -6.15 3.58
C CYS A 45 8.26 -6.40 5.05
N ARG A 46 9.05 -5.50 5.65
CA ARG A 46 9.53 -5.66 7.04
C ARG A 46 8.50 -5.24 8.08
N LYS A 47 7.68 -4.23 7.78
CA LYS A 47 6.60 -3.76 8.66
C LYS A 47 5.25 -4.27 8.17
N LYS A 48 4.57 -5.10 8.97
CA LYS A 48 3.23 -5.66 8.65
C LYS A 48 2.05 -4.71 8.98
N LYS A 49 2.31 -3.54 9.55
CA LYS A 49 1.25 -2.56 9.85
C LYS A 49 0.88 -1.79 8.58
N ASN A 50 -0.42 -1.56 8.38
CA ASN A 50 -0.98 -0.82 7.24
C ASN A 50 -0.53 -1.41 5.89
N VAL A 51 -0.61 -2.74 5.78
CA VAL A 51 -0.32 -3.47 4.54
C VAL A 51 -1.54 -4.29 4.16
N ILE A 52 -1.89 -4.24 2.88
CA ILE A 52 -3.00 -4.97 2.27
C ILE A 52 -2.40 -5.94 1.25
N ASN A 53 -2.76 -7.21 1.33
CA ASN A 53 -2.47 -8.16 0.25
C ASN A 53 -3.67 -8.14 -0.69
N PHE A 54 -3.45 -7.74 -1.94
CA PHE A 54 -4.45 -7.85 -2.99
C PHE A 54 -4.16 -9.10 -3.81
N GLU A 55 -5.13 -10.01 -3.86
CA GLU A 55 -4.99 -11.34 -4.48
C GLU A 55 -5.92 -11.54 -5.69
N GLY A 56 -6.65 -10.48 -6.09
CA GLY A 56 -7.54 -10.48 -7.24
C GLY A 56 -6.82 -10.22 -8.56
N ASN A 57 -7.59 -10.26 -9.64
CA ASN A 57 -7.16 -9.86 -10.98
C ASN A 57 -7.34 -8.34 -11.22
N LEU A 58 -7.17 -7.90 -12.47
CA LEU A 58 -7.28 -6.49 -12.84
C LEU A 58 -8.72 -5.97 -12.79
N GLU A 59 -9.71 -6.81 -13.09
CA GLU A 59 -11.12 -6.50 -12.99
C GLU A 59 -11.54 -6.32 -11.52
N ASP A 60 -11.12 -7.26 -10.66
CA ASP A 60 -11.33 -7.22 -9.21
C ASP A 60 -10.68 -5.98 -8.58
N TRP A 61 -9.57 -5.51 -9.16
CA TRP A 61 -8.85 -4.35 -8.64
C TRP A 61 -9.72 -3.10 -8.69
N LYS A 62 -10.42 -2.86 -9.81
CA LYS A 62 -11.26 -1.68 -9.96
C LYS A 62 -12.37 -1.65 -8.93
N GLU A 63 -13.07 -2.78 -8.76
CA GLU A 63 -14.15 -2.90 -7.78
C GLU A 63 -13.63 -2.74 -6.35
N TRP A 64 -12.55 -3.47 -6.02
CA TRP A 64 -11.92 -3.39 -4.71
C TRP A 64 -11.45 -1.97 -4.38
N PHE A 65 -10.83 -1.28 -5.33
CA PHE A 65 -10.27 0.06 -5.13
C PHE A 65 -11.35 1.11 -4.90
N ASN A 66 -12.46 1.05 -5.65
CA ASN A 66 -13.61 1.93 -5.43
C ASN A 66 -14.19 1.73 -4.02
N ASN A 67 -14.42 0.47 -3.63
CA ASN A 67 -14.89 0.11 -2.29
C ASN A 67 -13.93 0.61 -1.19
N TYR A 68 -12.62 0.48 -1.40
CA TYR A 68 -11.60 0.96 -0.46
C TYR A 68 -11.63 2.49 -0.29
N LEU A 69 -11.75 3.23 -1.39
CA LEU A 69 -11.83 4.69 -1.38
C LEU A 69 -13.19 5.21 -0.92
N LYS A 70 -14.20 4.34 -0.80
CA LYS A 70 -15.60 4.70 -0.57
C LYS A 70 -16.16 5.61 -1.68
N LEU A 71 -15.75 5.35 -2.93
CA LEU A 71 -16.26 5.96 -4.16
C LEU A 71 -17.29 5.05 -4.82
#